data_AF-A0A2V9SSC9-F1
#
_entry.id   AF-A0A2V9SSC9-F1
#
_cell.length_a   1.000
_cell.length_b   1.000
_cell.length_c   1.000
_cell.angle_alpha   90.00
_cell.angle_beta   90.00
_cell.angle_gamma   90.00
#
_symmetry.space_group_name_H-M   'P 1'
#
loop_
_entity.id
_entity.type
_entity.pdbx_description
1 polymer ?
#
loop_
_entity_poly.entity_id
_entity_poly.type
_entity_poly.pdbx_seq_one_letter_code
_entity_poly.pdbx_strand_id
1 'polypeptide(L)'
;MKRLLQLVLAVSSLMFSSGCGNVFFRGAIQTGSTVTGSVSIVQLGVVTDGTVQVTFVTFLQNGTSSTFGFCGDQTSLFPLNQTVRANFNPGQSCATIITVVVII
;
A
#
# COMPACT_ATOMS: atom_id res chain seq x y z
N MET A 1 9.24 -53.48 34.11
CA MET A 1 8.65 -52.14 34.36
C MET A 1 9.34 -51.00 33.62
N LYS A 2 10.69 -50.85 33.66
CA LYS A 2 11.42 -49.75 32.99
C LYS A 2 11.19 -49.64 31.47
N ARG A 3 11.12 -50.76 30.75
CA ARG A 3 10.92 -50.79 29.29
C ARG A 3 9.50 -50.37 28.86
N LEU A 4 8.48 -50.68 29.66
CA LEU A 4 7.10 -50.25 29.44
C LEU A 4 6.96 -48.73 29.63
N LEU A 5 7.64 -48.17 30.64
CA LEU A 5 7.62 -46.73 30.89
C LEU A 5 8.27 -45.94 29.74
N GLN A 6 9.36 -46.45 29.17
CA GLN A 6 10.01 -45.84 27.99
C GLN A 6 9.13 -45.92 26.75
N LEU A 7 8.36 -46.99 26.59
CA LEU A 7 7.48 -47.18 25.45
C LEU A 7 6.25 -46.24 25.53
N VAL A 8 5.70 -46.05 26.73
CA VAL A 8 4.61 -45.09 26.97
C VAL A 8 5.08 -43.65 26.72
N LEU A 9 6.29 -43.28 27.16
CA LEU A 9 6.86 -41.95 26.92
C LEU A 9 7.14 -41.67 25.43
N ALA A 10 7.55 -42.70 24.68
CA ALA A 10 7.81 -42.57 23.25
C ALA A 10 6.50 -42.45 22.45
N VAL A 11 5.45 -43.18 22.84
CA VAL A 11 4.14 -43.11 22.17
C VAL A 11 3.44 -41.79 22.45
N SER A 12 3.57 -41.24 23.67
CA SER A 12 2.97 -39.95 23.99
C SER A 12 3.62 -38.79 23.23
N SER A 13 4.94 -38.79 23.04
CA SER A 13 5.63 -37.74 22.26
C SER A 13 5.28 -37.75 20.76
N LEU A 14 4.95 -38.92 20.20
CA LEU A 14 4.50 -39.07 18.81
C LEU A 14 3.09 -38.51 18.57
N MET A 15 2.24 -38.40 19.60
CA MET A 15 0.87 -37.88 19.47
C MET A 15 0.78 -36.35 19.54
N PHE A 16 1.80 -35.66 20.09
CA PHE A 16 1.83 -34.20 20.23
C PHE A 16 2.38 -33.46 18.99
N SER A 17 2.93 -34.16 17.99
CA SER A 17 3.58 -33.56 16.83
C SER A 17 2.65 -33.29 15.62
N SER A 18 1.37 -33.66 15.70
CA SER A 18 0.39 -33.44 14.61
C SER A 18 -0.29 -32.06 14.64
N GLY A 19 0.13 -31.15 15.53
CA GLY A 19 -0.53 -29.88 15.80
C GLY A 19 0.11 -28.63 15.21
N CYS A 20 0.49 -28.62 13.94
CA CYS A 20 0.82 -27.37 13.22
C CYS A 20 -0.02 -27.28 11.94
N GLY A 21 -1.29 -26.90 12.10
CA GLY A 21 -2.14 -26.55 10.97
C GLY A 21 -1.61 -25.30 10.29
N ASN A 22 -1.53 -25.31 8.96
CA ASN A 22 -1.21 -24.12 8.19
C ASN A 22 -2.30 -23.06 8.40
N VAL A 23 -1.95 -21.94 9.03
CA VAL A 23 -2.85 -20.79 9.19
C VAL A 23 -2.71 -19.92 7.95
N PHE A 24 -3.68 -20.05 7.03
CA PHE A 24 -3.72 -19.22 5.83
C PHE A 24 -4.48 -17.92 6.12
N PHE A 25 -3.76 -16.81 6.22
CA PHE A 25 -4.38 -15.48 6.21
C PHE A 25 -4.71 -15.11 4.77
N ARG A 26 -5.94 -15.38 4.33
CA ARG A 26 -6.51 -14.78 3.10
C ARG A 26 -7.17 -13.46 3.48
N GLY A 27 -6.37 -12.39 3.50
CA GLY A 27 -6.88 -11.02 3.53
C GLY A 27 -7.16 -10.53 2.11
N ALA A 28 -8.25 -9.79 1.93
CA ALA A 28 -8.43 -8.97 0.74
C ALA A 28 -7.43 -7.80 0.84
N ILE A 29 -6.32 -7.87 0.11
CA ILE A 29 -5.41 -6.73 -0.01
C ILE A 29 -6.12 -5.70 -0.88
N GLN A 30 -6.66 -4.66 -0.26
CA GLN A 30 -7.10 -3.48 -0.98
C GLN A 30 -5.81 -2.80 -1.50
N THR A 31 -5.41 -3.11 -2.73
CA THR A 31 -4.16 -2.63 -3.35
C THR A 31 -4.19 -1.13 -3.69
N GLY A 32 -5.10 -0.37 -3.10
CA GLY A 32 -5.24 1.07 -3.29
C GLY A 32 -4.76 1.82 -2.06
N SER A 33 -3.75 2.66 -2.24
CA SER A 33 -3.37 3.69 -1.28
C SER A 33 -4.28 4.90 -1.47
N THR A 34 -4.59 5.60 -0.38
CA THR A 34 -5.38 6.83 -0.45
C THR A 34 -4.65 7.97 0.23
N VAL A 35 -4.67 9.15 -0.39
CA VAL A 35 -4.20 10.41 0.19
C VAL A 35 -5.32 11.41 0.16
N THR A 36 -5.47 12.18 1.24
CA THR A 36 -6.45 13.27 1.33
C THR A 36 -5.74 14.51 1.84
N GLY A 37 -5.90 15.63 1.14
CA GLY A 37 -5.28 16.90 1.52
C GLY A 37 -5.58 17.99 0.51
N SER A 38 -5.23 19.23 0.85
CA SER A 38 -5.37 20.35 -0.09
C SER A 38 -4.21 20.38 -1.07
N VAL A 39 -4.52 20.51 -2.35
CA VAL A 39 -3.49 20.56 -3.40
C VAL A 39 -2.83 21.93 -3.38
N SER A 40 -1.53 21.98 -3.07
CA SER A 40 -0.75 23.22 -3.02
C SER A 40 0.08 23.43 -4.30
N ILE A 41 0.66 22.36 -4.84
CA ILE A 41 1.53 22.40 -6.01
C ILE A 41 1.19 21.23 -6.93
N VAL A 42 1.13 21.50 -8.22
CA VAL A 42 1.02 20.48 -9.28
C VAL A 42 2.08 20.78 -10.33
N GLN A 43 2.99 19.84 -10.57
CA GLN A 43 4.11 20.00 -11.47
C GLN A 43 4.24 18.79 -12.40
N LEU A 44 4.44 19.03 -13.69
CA LEU A 44 4.68 17.98 -14.68
C LEU A 44 6.18 17.83 -14.89
N GLY A 45 6.69 16.61 -14.75
CA GLY A 45 8.11 16.29 -14.88
C GLY A 45 8.33 14.94 -15.57
N VAL A 46 9.58 14.49 -15.60
CA VAL A 46 9.99 13.23 -16.22
C VAL A 46 11.01 12.53 -15.32
N VAL A 47 10.80 11.24 -15.03
CA VAL A 47 11.59 10.52 -14.01
C VAL A 47 12.60 9.53 -14.59
N THR A 48 12.47 9.13 -15.85
CA THR A 48 13.34 8.11 -16.48
C THR A 48 13.75 8.55 -17.87
N ASP A 49 15.01 8.93 -18.07
CA ASP A 49 15.66 9.19 -19.39
C ASP A 49 14.73 9.76 -20.49
N GLY A 50 13.84 10.70 -20.16
CA GLY A 50 12.92 11.31 -21.13
C GLY A 50 11.63 10.52 -21.47
N THR A 51 11.42 9.30 -20.95
CA THR A 51 10.37 8.38 -21.43
C THR A 51 9.10 8.33 -20.59
N VAL A 52 9.18 8.58 -19.28
CA VAL A 52 8.01 8.50 -18.38
C VAL A 52 7.67 9.88 -17.82
N GLN A 53 6.59 10.46 -18.35
CA GLN A 53 6.00 11.67 -17.80
C GLN A 53 5.37 11.38 -16.43
N VAL A 54 5.60 12.25 -15.46
CA VAL A 54 5.12 12.11 -14.09
C VAL A 54 4.57 13.44 -13.60
N THR A 55 3.38 13.42 -13.03
CA THR A 55 2.77 14.58 -12.36
C THR A 55 3.06 14.51 -10.86
N PHE A 56 3.83 15.46 -10.35
CA PHE A 56 4.09 15.65 -8.93
C PHE A 56 3.01 16.53 -8.32
N VAL A 57 2.33 16.00 -7.29
CA VAL A 57 1.26 16.70 -6.59
C VAL A 57 1.65 16.81 -5.12
N THR A 58 1.72 18.04 -4.63
CA THR A 58 1.97 18.33 -3.22
C THR A 58 0.65 18.57 -2.50
N PHE A 59 0.36 17.71 -1.54
CA PHE A 59 -0.78 17.80 -0.65
C PHE A 59 -0.37 18.46 0.66
N LEU A 60 -1.19 19.38 1.14
CA LEU A 60 -1.07 19.99 2.45
C LEU A 60 -2.17 19.42 3.34
N GLN A 61 -1.78 18.83 4.47
CA GLN A 61 -2.70 18.26 5.45
C GLN A 61 -2.25 18.66 6.85
N ASN A 62 -3.10 19.39 7.58
CA ASN A 62 -2.81 19.87 8.95
C ASN A 62 -1.45 20.59 9.07
N GLY A 63 -1.07 21.37 8.05
CA GLY A 63 0.21 22.11 8.02
C GLY A 63 1.43 21.27 7.61
N THR A 64 1.27 19.97 7.36
CA THR A 64 2.32 19.10 6.82
C THR A 64 2.17 18.97 5.31
N SER A 65 3.28 19.09 4.58
CA SER A 65 3.33 18.95 3.12
C SER A 65 3.83 17.56 2.73
N SER A 66 3.18 16.91 1.77
CA SER A 66 3.57 15.60 1.24
C SER A 66 3.41 15.58 -0.28
N THR A 67 4.47 15.21 -0.99
CA THR A 67 4.48 15.18 -2.46
C THR A 67 4.40 13.75 -2.98
N PHE A 68 3.49 13.51 -3.92
CA PHE A 68 3.31 12.22 -4.58
C PHE A 68 3.51 12.37 -6.09
N GLY A 69 4.22 11.42 -6.71
CA GLY A 69 4.41 11.36 -8.15
C GLY A 69 3.43 10.37 -8.79
N PHE A 70 2.62 10.84 -9.74
CA PHE A 70 1.67 10.03 -10.50
C PHE A 70 2.11 9.85 -11.94
N CYS A 71 1.96 8.65 -12.50
CA CYS A 71 2.35 8.36 -13.87
C CYS A 71 1.44 9.10 -14.87
N GLY A 72 2.04 9.71 -15.89
CA GLY A 72 1.38 10.50 -16.94
C GLY A 72 1.09 11.95 -16.54
N ASP A 73 0.44 12.67 -17.45
CA ASP A 73 -0.17 13.97 -17.17
C ASP A 73 -1.52 13.79 -16.46
N GLN A 74 -1.54 14.16 -15.18
CA GLN A 74 -2.70 14.10 -14.29
C GLN A 74 -3.08 15.50 -13.80
N THR A 75 -2.48 16.55 -14.38
CA THR A 75 -2.62 17.94 -13.89
C THR A 75 -4.08 18.39 -13.84
N SER A 76 -4.89 17.96 -14.81
CA SER A 76 -6.33 18.28 -14.88
C SER A 76 -7.17 17.67 -13.76
N LEU A 77 -6.68 16.63 -13.07
CA LEU A 77 -7.40 15.97 -11.98
C LEU A 77 -7.18 16.64 -10.61
N PHE A 78 -6.17 17.50 -10.50
CA PHE A 78 -5.76 18.12 -9.24
C PHE A 78 -5.91 19.64 -9.28
N PRO A 79 -7.10 20.18 -8.96
CA PRO A 79 -7.28 21.62 -8.86
C PRO A 79 -6.51 22.20 -7.67
N LEU A 80 -5.72 23.26 -7.91
CA LEU A 80 -4.99 23.98 -6.88
C LEU A 80 -5.92 24.58 -5.82
N ASN A 81 -5.45 24.61 -4.58
CA ASN A 81 -6.15 25.11 -3.39
C ASN A 81 -7.47 24.40 -3.06
N GLN A 82 -7.69 23.20 -3.60
CA GLN A 82 -8.86 22.38 -3.26
C GLN A 82 -8.44 21.15 -2.47
N THR A 83 -9.29 20.74 -1.53
CA THR A 83 -9.14 19.48 -0.81
C THR A 83 -9.60 18.35 -1.71
N VAL A 84 -8.72 17.39 -1.98
CA VAL A 84 -9.06 16.22 -2.78
C VAL A 84 -8.67 14.95 -2.05
N ARG A 85 -9.38 13.87 -2.37
CA ARG A 85 -9.01 12.51 -2.02
C ARG A 85 -8.64 11.76 -3.29
N ALA A 86 -7.38 11.36 -3.38
CA ALA A 86 -6.88 10.54 -4.46
C ALA A 86 -6.70 9.10 -3.98
N ASN A 87 -7.22 8.15 -4.76
CA ASN A 87 -6.96 6.73 -4.64
C ASN A 87 -6.02 6.33 -5.77
N PHE A 88 -4.96 5.62 -5.43
CA PHE A 88 -3.91 5.26 -6.37
C PHE A 88 -3.28 3.91 -6.00
N ASN A 89 -2.76 3.21 -6.99
CA ASN A 89 -1.92 2.05 -6.77
C ASN A 89 -0.45 2.50 -6.68
N PRO A 90 0.25 2.28 -5.55
CA PRO A 90 1.67 2.61 -5.46
C PRO A 90 2.49 1.78 -6.45
N GLY A 91 3.35 2.44 -7.22
CA GLY A 91 4.30 1.81 -8.14
C GLY A 91 5.74 2.04 -7.71
N GLN A 92 6.68 1.33 -8.34
CA GLN A 92 8.11 1.44 -8.05
C GLN A 92 8.71 2.79 -8.49
N SER A 93 8.22 3.36 -9.60
CA SER A 93 8.75 4.62 -10.17
C SER A 93 7.77 5.80 -10.07
N CYS A 94 6.47 5.54 -10.22
CA CYS A 94 5.39 6.50 -10.03
C CYS A 94 4.11 5.74 -9.65
N ALA A 95 3.19 6.40 -8.96
CA ALA A 95 1.89 5.84 -8.61
C ALA A 95 0.91 5.92 -9.78
N THR A 96 0.01 4.95 -9.92
CA THR A 96 -1.07 5.00 -10.93
C THR A 96 -2.37 5.44 -10.26
N ILE A 97 -2.97 6.51 -10.77
CA ILE A 97 -4.25 7.01 -10.23
C ILE A 97 -5.38 6.05 -10.58
N ILE A 98 -6.21 5.76 -9.59
CA ILE A 98 -7.46 5.01 -9.75
C ILE A 98 -8.63 5.99 -9.82
N THR A 99 -8.73 6.88 -8.82
CA THR A 99 -9.77 7.92 -8.78
C THR A 99 -9.29 9.16 -8.02
N VAL A 100 -9.79 10.34 -8.40
CA VAL A 100 -9.63 11.59 -7.65
C VAL A 100 -11.00 12.20 -7.43
N VAL A 101 -11.31 12.54 -6.19
CA VAL A 101 -12.59 13.16 -5.81
C VAL A 101 -12.28 14.46 -5.08
N VAL A 102 -12.88 15.56 -5.53
CA VAL A 102 -12.84 16.83 -4.81
C VAL A 102 -13.78 16.74 -3.61
N ILE A 103 -13.26 17.05 -2.43
CA ILE A 103 -14.02 17.14 -1.19
C ILE A 103 -14.26 18.63 -0.96
N ILE A 104 -15.41 19.10 -1.42
CA ILE A 104 -15.92 20.46 -1.15
C ILE A 104 -16.52 20.55 0.25
#